data_AF-A0A0G1UM31-F1
#
_entry.id   AF-A0A0G1UM31-F1
#
_cell.length_a   1.000
_cell.length_b   1.000
_cell.length_c   1.000
_cell.angle_alpha   90.00
_cell.angle_beta   90.00
_cell.angle_gamma   90.00
#
_symmetry.space_group_name_H-M   'P 1'
#
loop_
_entity.id
_entity.type
_entity.pdbx_description
1 polymer ?
#
loop_
_entity_poly.entity_id
_entity_poly.type
_entity_poly.pdbx_seq_one_letter_code
_entity_poly.pdbx_strand_id
1 'polypeptide(L)'
;MATIGHATHRAFINVLAITVAAAILVVAVSISTFAPGQPVSVPEVVPVTPEPTATATAIPSATPAPTAVPTPTPTPTAAPTPSPTPENRPGQAGTCLVLEQQYCNTGVRVLRNAYVGFRLPPGAMLFAPFDGWKSVSTATFLKSGGKYTRVKVFVSPDGDLEKSPLDVTFTPAVNIPTAKAVKKGQVVGRVSSTTVSEAGDYNLVVGAAVTSITAPEIKSFIEPFYESLLRR
;
A
#
# COMPACT_ATOMS: atom_id res chain seq x y z
N MET A 1 -54.73 -26.26 3.74
CA MET A 1 -54.82 -25.43 4.98
C MET A 1 -53.54 -25.68 5.77
N ALA A 2 -52.70 -24.73 6.17
CA ALA A 2 -52.83 -23.29 6.26
C ALA A 2 -51.45 -22.61 6.14
N THR A 3 -51.51 -21.36 5.71
CA THR A 3 -50.47 -20.37 5.48
C THR A 3 -49.89 -19.86 6.81
N ILE A 4 -48.55 -19.77 6.96
CA ILE A 4 -47.93 -18.89 7.96
C ILE A 4 -46.87 -18.05 7.25
N GLY A 5 -47.24 -16.82 6.95
CA GLY A 5 -46.37 -15.78 6.43
C GLY A 5 -46.37 -14.55 7.33
N HIS A 6 -45.45 -13.64 7.01
CA HIS A 6 -45.56 -12.20 7.22
C HIS A 6 -45.23 -11.56 8.58
N ALA A 7 -44.66 -12.26 9.58
CA ALA A 7 -44.29 -11.60 10.84
C ALA A 7 -42.82 -11.13 10.95
N THR A 8 -41.87 -11.74 10.22
CA THR A 8 -40.42 -11.54 10.48
C THR A 8 -39.75 -10.46 9.63
N HIS A 9 -40.42 -9.95 8.59
CA HIS A 9 -39.82 -9.02 7.63
C HIS A 9 -39.97 -7.53 7.99
N ARG A 10 -40.87 -7.19 8.94
CA ARG A 10 -41.11 -5.80 9.35
C ARG A 10 -40.17 -5.31 10.46
N ALA A 11 -39.61 -6.21 11.26
CA ALA A 11 -38.68 -5.84 12.34
C ALA A 11 -37.28 -5.45 11.80
N PHE A 12 -36.81 -6.10 10.73
CA PHE A 12 -35.47 -5.85 10.17
C PHE A 12 -35.36 -4.52 9.40
N ILE A 13 -36.46 -4.07 8.77
CA ILE A 13 -36.45 -2.82 7.99
C ILE A 13 -36.37 -1.59 8.92
N ASN A 14 -36.98 -1.65 10.10
CA ASN A 14 -36.95 -0.53 11.05
C ASN A 14 -35.61 -0.40 11.81
N VAL A 15 -34.85 -1.48 11.99
CA VAL A 15 -33.50 -1.41 12.60
C VAL A 15 -32.48 -0.84 11.61
N LEU A 16 -32.64 -1.10 10.31
CA LEU A 16 -31.76 -0.57 9.26
C LEU A 16 -31.98 0.94 9.00
N ALA A 17 -33.18 1.47 9.26
CA ALA A 17 -33.46 2.90 9.10
C ALA A 17 -32.88 3.77 10.24
N ILE A 18 -32.74 3.23 11.45
CA ILE A 18 -32.25 3.98 12.62
C ILE A 18 -30.72 4.16 12.60
N THR A 19 -29.96 3.22 12.00
CA THR A 19 -28.50 3.32 11.93
C THR A 19 -27.99 4.28 10.86
N VAL A 20 -28.76 4.53 9.80
CA VAL A 20 -28.39 5.47 8.71
C VAL A 20 -28.57 6.93 9.13
N ALA A 21 -29.45 7.24 10.10
CA ALA A 21 -29.67 8.61 10.57
C ALA A 21 -28.61 9.10 11.58
N ALA A 22 -27.87 8.21 12.26
CA ALA A 22 -26.87 8.59 13.27
C ALA A 22 -25.47 8.91 12.68
N ALA A 23 -25.20 8.53 11.44
CA ALA A 23 -23.89 8.78 10.79
C ALA A 23 -23.80 10.14 10.08
N ILE A 24 -24.89 10.90 9.99
CA ILE A 24 -24.94 12.19 9.25
C ILE A 24 -24.77 13.41 10.18
N LEU A 25 -24.70 13.23 11.51
CA LEU A 25 -24.60 14.36 12.46
C LEU A 25 -23.21 14.62 13.08
N VAL A 26 -22.13 13.97 12.62
CA VAL A 26 -20.77 14.21 13.19
C VAL A 26 -19.84 14.97 12.22
N VAL A 27 -20.29 15.32 11.02
CA VAL A 27 -19.46 16.02 10.00
C VAL A 27 -19.59 17.56 10.06
N ALA A 28 -20.23 18.13 11.10
CA ALA A 28 -20.47 19.58 11.19
C ALA A 28 -19.76 20.32 12.33
N VAL A 29 -18.64 19.82 12.87
CA VAL A 29 -17.83 20.58 13.85
C VAL A 29 -16.34 20.44 13.56
N SER A 30 -15.84 21.14 12.55
CA SER A 30 -14.38 21.36 12.38
C SER A 30 -14.12 22.57 11.48
N ILE A 31 -14.60 23.75 11.89
CA ILE A 31 -14.07 24.99 11.31
C ILE A 31 -13.89 26.05 12.39
N SER A 32 -12.65 26.53 12.44
CA SER A 32 -12.25 27.89 12.81
C SER A 32 -12.19 28.27 14.28
N THR A 33 -10.97 28.22 14.84
CA THR A 33 -10.43 29.31 15.67
C THR A 33 -8.91 29.42 15.47
N PHE A 34 -8.48 30.19 14.47
CA PHE A 34 -7.13 30.76 14.45
C PHE A 34 -7.24 32.13 15.13
N ALA A 35 -6.80 32.23 16.38
CA ALA A 35 -6.70 33.49 17.10
C ALA A 35 -5.39 34.19 16.71
N PRO A 36 -5.41 35.41 16.16
CA PRO A 36 -4.22 36.22 15.99
C PRO A 36 -4.04 37.13 17.22
N GLY A 37 -2.84 37.12 17.80
CA GLY A 37 -2.46 38.16 18.76
C GLY A 37 -1.75 37.61 19.99
N GLN A 38 -0.43 37.45 19.89
CA GLN A 38 0.43 37.56 21.06
C GLN A 38 1.23 38.86 20.94
N PRO A 39 1.16 39.75 21.95
CA PRO A 39 1.90 41.01 21.96
C PRO A 39 3.40 40.75 22.06
N VAL A 40 4.15 41.42 21.19
CA VAL A 40 5.61 41.45 21.15
C VAL A 40 6.11 42.12 22.44
N SER A 41 6.86 41.38 23.24
CA SER A 41 7.56 41.88 24.42
C SER A 41 8.70 42.81 24.00
N VAL A 42 8.66 44.04 24.51
CA VAL A 42 9.68 45.08 24.36
C VAL A 42 10.93 44.66 25.13
N PRO A 43 12.13 44.60 24.52
CA PRO A 43 13.35 44.37 25.28
C PRO A 43 13.75 45.63 26.05
N GLU A 44 13.97 45.44 27.34
CA GLU A 44 14.44 46.39 28.34
C GLU A 44 15.86 46.90 28.01
N VAL A 45 16.03 48.22 28.04
CA VAL A 45 17.29 48.92 27.72
C VAL A 45 18.26 48.80 28.89
N VAL A 46 19.32 48.02 28.70
CA VAL A 46 20.43 47.90 29.66
C VAL A 46 21.40 49.08 29.46
N PRO A 47 21.86 49.79 30.52
CA PRO A 47 22.80 50.88 30.38
C PRO A 47 24.22 50.38 30.04
N VAL A 48 24.82 51.00 29.02
CA VAL A 48 26.20 50.77 28.59
C VAL A 48 27.20 51.30 29.62
N THR A 49 28.14 50.45 30.03
CA THR A 49 29.30 50.78 30.88
C THR A 49 30.53 50.97 29.99
N PRO A 50 31.39 51.98 30.22
CA PRO A 50 32.46 52.35 29.28
C PRO A 50 33.60 51.33 29.19
N GLU A 51 34.09 51.26 27.97
CA GLU A 51 35.17 50.49 27.37
C GLU A 51 36.55 50.75 28.01
N PRO A 52 37.27 49.70 28.46
CA PRO A 52 38.69 49.81 28.77
C PRO A 52 39.56 49.65 27.51
N THR A 53 40.24 50.74 27.20
CA THR A 53 41.45 50.96 26.38
C THR A 53 42.30 49.72 26.07
N ALA A 54 42.49 49.48 24.77
CA ALA A 54 43.35 48.45 24.21
C ALA A 54 44.83 48.61 24.62
N THR A 55 45.43 47.53 25.13
CA THR A 55 46.88 47.38 25.28
C THR A 55 47.42 46.63 24.06
N ALA A 56 48.40 47.23 23.38
CA ALA A 56 49.06 46.66 22.21
C ALA A 56 49.87 45.41 22.60
N THR A 57 49.39 44.23 22.22
CA THR A 57 50.11 42.96 22.39
C THR A 57 50.94 42.68 21.15
N ALA A 58 52.23 42.39 21.36
CA ALA A 58 53.23 42.12 20.34
C ALA A 58 52.81 41.01 19.37
N ILE A 59 53.13 41.21 18.09
CA ILE A 59 52.88 40.28 16.97
C ILE A 59 53.90 39.13 17.07
N PRO A 60 53.47 37.87 17.30
CA PRO A 60 54.38 36.73 17.21
C PRO A 60 54.72 36.43 15.74
N SER A 61 55.99 36.13 15.52
CA SER A 61 56.59 35.73 14.24
C SER A 61 55.81 34.60 13.57
N ALA A 62 55.59 34.73 12.26
CA ALA A 62 54.88 33.74 11.45
C ALA A 62 55.60 32.38 11.45
N THR A 63 54.92 31.36 11.98
CA THR A 63 55.29 29.95 11.84
C THR A 63 55.16 29.55 10.36
N PRO A 64 56.13 28.83 9.77
CA PRO A 64 56.03 28.38 8.38
C PRO A 64 54.79 27.49 8.20
N ALA A 65 54.03 27.76 7.12
CA ALA A 65 52.82 27.05 6.80
C ALA A 65 53.11 25.56 6.52
N PRO A 66 52.27 24.63 7.01
CA PRO A 66 52.47 23.20 6.76
C PRO A 66 52.34 22.90 5.27
N THR A 67 53.31 22.18 4.73
CA THR A 67 53.32 21.67 3.36
C THR A 67 52.10 20.77 3.14
N ALA A 68 51.28 21.09 2.14
CA ALA A 68 50.10 20.29 1.81
C ALA A 68 50.51 18.84 1.47
N VAL A 69 50.03 17.89 2.26
CA VAL A 69 50.19 16.46 1.99
C VAL A 69 49.32 16.10 0.79
N PRO A 70 49.83 15.38 -0.23
CA PRO A 70 49.03 14.99 -1.38
C PRO A 70 47.85 14.13 -0.93
N THR A 71 46.65 14.54 -1.31
CA THR A 71 45.42 13.79 -1.05
C THR A 71 45.48 12.46 -1.81
N PRO A 72 45.24 11.31 -1.16
CA PRO A 72 45.24 10.03 -1.86
C PRO A 72 44.16 10.01 -2.93
N THR A 73 44.54 9.64 -4.16
CA THR A 73 43.61 9.44 -5.27
C THR A 73 42.60 8.35 -4.89
N PRO A 74 41.28 8.57 -5.05
CA PRO A 74 40.29 7.56 -4.73
C PRO A 74 40.50 6.33 -5.64
N THR A 75 40.69 5.18 -5.02
CA THR A 75 40.74 3.89 -5.70
C THR A 75 39.42 3.67 -6.46
N PRO A 76 39.44 3.24 -7.73
CA PRO A 76 38.21 3.00 -8.48
C PRO A 76 37.38 1.93 -7.77
N THR A 77 36.17 2.31 -7.34
CA THR A 77 35.17 1.38 -6.81
C THR A 77 34.82 0.39 -7.91
N ALA A 78 35.00 -0.91 -7.64
CA ALA A 78 34.61 -1.96 -8.56
C ALA A 78 33.13 -1.79 -8.96
N ALA A 79 32.85 -1.85 -10.26
CA ALA A 79 31.50 -1.77 -10.77
C ALA A 79 30.64 -2.90 -10.16
N PRO A 80 29.37 -2.63 -9.79
CA PRO A 80 28.51 -3.65 -9.23
C PRO A 80 28.31 -4.77 -10.26
N THR A 81 28.54 -6.01 -9.82
CA THR A 81 28.25 -7.21 -10.60
C THR A 81 26.76 -7.21 -10.99
N PRO A 82 26.39 -7.51 -12.25
CA PRO A 82 24.99 -7.54 -12.64
C PRO A 82 24.22 -8.57 -11.81
N SER A 83 23.06 -8.16 -11.29
CA SER A 83 22.14 -9.07 -10.59
C SER A 83 21.67 -10.16 -11.56
N PRO A 84 21.58 -11.44 -11.12
CA PRO A 84 21.06 -12.52 -11.97
C PRO A 84 19.65 -12.18 -12.47
N THR A 85 19.41 -12.46 -13.75
CA THR A 85 18.07 -12.37 -14.33
C THR A 85 17.14 -13.39 -13.67
N PRO A 86 15.93 -13.01 -13.22
CA PRO A 86 15.00 -13.96 -12.61
C PRO A 86 14.66 -15.11 -13.58
N GLU A 87 14.80 -16.34 -13.11
CA GLU A 87 14.49 -17.54 -13.89
C GLU A 87 12.98 -17.77 -13.93
N ASN A 88 12.45 -18.11 -15.12
CA ASN A 88 11.07 -18.54 -15.27
C ASN A 88 10.92 -20.00 -14.82
N ARG A 89 10.35 -20.19 -13.63
CA ARG A 89 10.02 -21.52 -13.09
C ARG A 89 8.52 -21.72 -13.04
N PRO A 90 7.94 -22.56 -13.93
CA PRO A 90 6.52 -22.88 -13.89
C PRO A 90 6.11 -23.41 -12.52
N GLY A 91 4.96 -22.98 -12.00
CA GLY A 91 4.53 -23.39 -10.66
C GLY A 91 5.07 -22.55 -9.51
N GLN A 92 5.93 -21.56 -9.77
CA GLN A 92 6.53 -20.73 -8.73
C GLN A 92 6.16 -19.25 -8.91
N ALA A 93 6.00 -18.57 -7.77
CA ALA A 93 5.81 -17.13 -7.75
C ALA A 93 7.06 -16.44 -8.31
N GLY A 94 6.84 -15.53 -9.25
CA GLY A 94 7.88 -14.66 -9.79
C GLY A 94 8.22 -13.49 -8.85
N THR A 95 9.03 -12.58 -9.36
CA THR A 95 9.47 -11.36 -8.66
C THR A 95 8.34 -10.41 -8.31
N CYS A 96 7.23 -10.43 -9.06
CA CYS A 96 6.01 -9.68 -8.74
C CYS A 96 5.12 -10.34 -7.68
N LEU A 97 5.58 -11.46 -7.09
CA LEU A 97 5.02 -12.18 -5.94
C LEU A 97 3.64 -12.85 -6.13
N VAL A 98 2.82 -12.37 -7.06
CA VAL A 98 1.42 -12.81 -7.22
C VAL A 98 1.16 -13.62 -8.48
N LEU A 99 2.10 -13.61 -9.43
CA LEU A 99 2.05 -14.34 -10.69
C LEU A 99 3.39 -15.04 -10.96
N GLU A 100 3.40 -15.93 -11.94
CA GLU A 100 4.66 -16.49 -12.47
C GLU A 100 5.51 -15.39 -13.13
N GLN A 101 6.83 -15.61 -13.17
CA GLN A 101 7.79 -14.61 -13.64
C GLN A 101 7.50 -14.08 -15.06
N GLN A 102 6.97 -14.93 -15.96
CA GLN A 102 6.62 -14.58 -17.34
C GLN A 102 5.49 -13.54 -17.46
N TYR A 103 4.71 -13.35 -16.40
CA TYR A 103 3.57 -12.43 -16.39
C TYR A 103 3.82 -11.14 -15.60
N CYS A 104 4.95 -11.03 -14.90
CA CYS A 104 5.20 -9.91 -13.98
C CYS A 104 5.26 -8.52 -14.63
N ASN A 105 5.36 -8.46 -15.96
CA ASN A 105 5.57 -7.23 -16.72
C ASN A 105 4.45 -6.97 -17.76
N THR A 106 3.41 -7.80 -17.77
CA THR A 106 2.29 -7.68 -18.71
C THR A 106 1.11 -6.87 -18.14
N GLY A 107 1.24 -6.44 -16.89
CA GLY A 107 0.22 -5.67 -16.18
C GLY A 107 0.03 -4.27 -16.73
N VAL A 108 -1.22 -3.81 -16.71
CA VAL A 108 -1.59 -2.44 -17.11
C VAL A 108 -2.39 -1.81 -15.98
N ARG A 109 -2.09 -0.55 -15.61
CA ARG A 109 -2.89 0.19 -14.63
C ARG A 109 -4.32 0.40 -15.16
N VAL A 110 -5.32 0.06 -14.36
CA VAL A 110 -6.76 0.18 -14.67
C VAL A 110 -7.51 0.84 -13.52
N LEU A 111 -8.78 1.21 -13.76
CA LEU A 111 -9.69 1.76 -12.73
C LEU A 111 -9.06 2.92 -11.93
N ARG A 112 -8.77 4.04 -12.62
CA ARG A 112 -8.10 5.23 -12.04
C ARG A 112 -6.76 4.93 -11.36
N ASN A 113 -5.97 4.02 -11.94
CA ASN A 113 -4.64 3.60 -11.46
C ASN A 113 -4.62 2.88 -10.10
N ALA A 114 -5.79 2.54 -9.54
CA ALA A 114 -5.89 1.84 -8.26
C ALA A 114 -5.69 0.31 -8.41
N TYR A 115 -5.77 -0.22 -9.62
CA TYR A 115 -5.67 -1.64 -9.90
C TYR A 115 -4.74 -1.93 -11.08
N VAL A 116 -4.29 -3.16 -11.19
CA VAL A 116 -3.52 -3.66 -12.35
C VAL A 116 -4.31 -4.78 -13.03
N GLY A 117 -4.64 -4.56 -14.29
CA GLY A 117 -5.29 -5.54 -15.15
C GLY A 117 -4.27 -6.39 -15.90
N PHE A 118 -4.57 -7.68 -16.07
CA PHE A 118 -3.77 -8.63 -16.81
C PHE A 118 -4.66 -9.42 -17.78
N ARG A 119 -4.06 -9.80 -18.93
CA ARG A 119 -4.64 -10.72 -19.91
C ARG A 119 -3.82 -12.00 -19.89
N LEU A 120 -4.26 -12.99 -19.14
CA LEU A 120 -3.50 -14.21 -18.87
C LEU A 120 -4.23 -15.44 -19.42
N PRO A 121 -3.51 -16.53 -19.73
CA PRO A 121 -4.16 -17.80 -20.02
C PRO A 121 -5.09 -18.23 -18.86
N PRO A 122 -6.32 -18.68 -19.13
CA PRO A 122 -7.18 -19.25 -18.09
C PRO A 122 -6.46 -20.40 -17.37
N GLY A 123 -6.57 -20.46 -16.05
CA GLY A 123 -5.88 -21.47 -15.24
C GLY A 123 -4.49 -21.08 -14.75
N ALA A 124 -3.92 -19.94 -15.19
CA ALA A 124 -2.68 -19.40 -14.65
C ALA A 124 -2.75 -19.24 -13.12
N MET A 125 -1.66 -19.54 -12.43
CA MET A 125 -1.64 -19.58 -10.96
C MET A 125 -1.57 -18.19 -10.34
N LEU A 126 -2.32 -18.02 -9.25
CA LEU A 126 -2.29 -16.84 -8.41
C LEU A 126 -1.63 -17.20 -7.08
N PHE A 127 -0.63 -16.44 -6.67
CA PHE A 127 0.17 -16.72 -5.48
C PHE A 127 -0.10 -15.72 -4.37
N ALA A 128 0.00 -16.18 -3.12
CA ALA A 128 -0.05 -15.32 -1.95
C ALA A 128 1.23 -14.44 -1.89
N PRO A 129 1.10 -13.10 -1.88
CA PRO A 129 2.27 -12.22 -1.84
C PRO A 129 3.00 -12.21 -0.49
N PHE A 130 2.33 -12.65 0.57
CA PHE A 130 2.82 -12.69 1.94
C PHE A 130 2.15 -13.82 2.73
N ASP A 131 2.71 -14.11 3.90
CA ASP A 131 2.08 -14.97 4.91
C ASP A 131 0.83 -14.29 5.48
N GLY A 132 -0.26 -15.03 5.63
CA GLY A 132 -1.50 -14.45 6.13
C GLY A 132 -2.71 -15.34 5.99
N TRP A 133 -3.86 -14.73 5.72
CA TRP A 133 -5.15 -15.40 5.68
C TRP A 133 -5.86 -15.15 4.35
N LYS A 134 -6.49 -16.16 3.78
CA LYS A 134 -7.29 -16.02 2.56
C LYS A 134 -8.78 -15.96 2.87
N SER A 135 -9.50 -15.15 2.11
CA SER A 135 -10.96 -15.15 2.05
C SER A 135 -11.42 -15.24 0.61
N VAL A 136 -12.56 -15.91 0.42
CA VAL A 136 -13.17 -16.10 -0.89
C VAL A 136 -14.60 -15.61 -0.79
N SER A 137 -14.97 -14.72 -1.71
CA SER A 137 -16.33 -14.19 -1.78
C SER A 137 -16.84 -14.15 -3.20
N THR A 138 -18.16 -14.17 -3.36
CA THR A 138 -18.81 -13.99 -4.65
C THR A 138 -19.36 -12.57 -4.71
N ALA A 139 -19.05 -11.87 -5.80
CA ALA A 139 -19.52 -10.51 -6.07
C ALA A 139 -20.16 -10.44 -7.46
N THR A 140 -20.81 -9.31 -7.74
CA THR A 140 -21.51 -9.07 -9.01
C THR A 140 -20.87 -7.87 -9.71
N PHE A 141 -20.63 -8.00 -11.00
CA PHE A 141 -20.18 -6.91 -11.86
C PHE A 141 -21.31 -5.89 -11.95
N LEU A 142 -21.00 -4.63 -11.64
CA LEU A 142 -21.97 -3.53 -11.64
C LEU A 142 -22.53 -3.27 -13.03
N LYS A 143 -21.70 -3.42 -14.07
CA LYS A 143 -22.12 -3.15 -15.46
C LYS A 143 -22.87 -4.31 -16.09
N SER A 144 -22.31 -5.52 -15.99
CA SER A 144 -22.83 -6.70 -16.70
C SER A 144 -23.82 -7.52 -15.87
N GLY A 145 -23.89 -7.32 -14.55
CA GLY A 145 -24.64 -8.19 -13.64
C GLY A 145 -24.04 -9.60 -13.51
N GLY A 146 -22.92 -9.90 -14.17
CA GLY A 146 -22.23 -11.18 -14.10
C GLY A 146 -21.65 -11.43 -12.72
N LYS A 147 -21.81 -12.65 -12.20
CA LYS A 147 -21.19 -13.04 -10.93
C LYS A 147 -19.74 -13.41 -11.15
N TYR A 148 -18.90 -13.09 -10.17
CA TYR A 148 -17.50 -13.49 -10.16
C TYR A 148 -17.02 -13.79 -8.75
N THR A 149 -15.97 -14.58 -8.68
CA THR A 149 -15.29 -14.91 -7.43
C THR A 149 -14.12 -13.96 -7.20
N ARG A 150 -14.03 -13.44 -5.98
CA ARG A 150 -12.91 -12.68 -5.45
C ARG A 150 -12.12 -13.56 -4.50
N VAL A 151 -10.80 -13.60 -4.68
CA VAL A 151 -9.89 -14.16 -3.69
C VAL A 151 -9.13 -13.01 -3.07
N LYS A 152 -9.13 -12.91 -1.74
CA LYS A 152 -8.39 -11.92 -0.98
C LYS A 152 -7.36 -12.60 -0.10
N VAL A 153 -6.18 -12.02 0.02
CA VAL A 153 -5.12 -12.43 0.95
C VAL A 153 -4.82 -11.26 1.88
N PHE A 154 -4.94 -11.50 3.17
CA PHE A 154 -4.87 -10.51 4.25
C PHE A 154 -3.64 -10.74 5.11
N VAL A 155 -2.97 -9.66 5.51
CA VAL A 155 -2.06 -9.71 6.66
C VAL A 155 -2.93 -9.61 7.91
N SER A 156 -3.02 -10.67 8.70
CA SER A 156 -3.76 -10.63 9.97
C SER A 156 -3.01 -11.47 11.01
N PRO A 157 -2.57 -10.87 12.14
CA PRO A 157 -1.84 -11.58 13.19
C PRO A 157 -2.66 -12.75 13.76
N ASP A 158 -3.96 -12.53 13.97
CA ASP A 158 -4.84 -13.44 14.70
C ASP A 158 -5.92 -14.09 13.81
N GLY A 159 -5.89 -13.80 12.50
CA GLY A 159 -6.92 -14.25 11.55
C GLY A 159 -8.21 -13.43 11.57
N ASP A 160 -8.27 -12.39 12.39
CA ASP A 160 -9.31 -11.36 12.34
C ASP A 160 -9.11 -10.52 11.07
N LEU A 161 -9.96 -10.76 10.07
CA LEU A 161 -9.87 -10.11 8.77
C LEU A 161 -10.33 -8.64 8.81
N GLU A 162 -11.18 -8.28 9.77
CA GLU A 162 -11.70 -6.91 9.90
C GLU A 162 -10.64 -5.94 10.43
N LYS A 163 -9.65 -6.47 11.16
CA LYS A 163 -8.51 -5.70 11.67
C LYS A 163 -7.29 -5.74 10.74
N SER A 164 -7.42 -6.30 9.54
CA SER A 164 -6.28 -6.49 8.65
C SER A 164 -5.76 -5.17 8.08
N PRO A 165 -4.51 -4.77 8.35
CA PRO A 165 -3.95 -3.53 7.84
C PRO A 165 -3.75 -3.53 6.31
N LEU A 166 -3.72 -4.71 5.67
CA LEU A 166 -3.40 -4.88 4.25
C LEU A 166 -4.10 -6.09 3.65
N ASP A 167 -4.78 -5.90 2.52
CA ASP A 167 -5.28 -7.00 1.68
C ASP A 167 -4.90 -6.85 0.22
N VAL A 168 -4.58 -7.98 -0.43
CA VAL A 168 -4.44 -8.09 -1.89
C VAL A 168 -5.62 -8.88 -2.43
N THR A 169 -6.34 -8.28 -3.37
CA THR A 169 -7.55 -8.81 -4.00
C THR A 169 -7.28 -9.23 -5.44
N PHE A 170 -7.73 -10.42 -5.81
CA PHE A 170 -7.73 -10.99 -7.16
C PHE A 170 -9.15 -11.07 -7.71
N THR A 171 -9.38 -10.54 -8.92
CA THR A 171 -10.73 -10.45 -9.52
C THR A 171 -10.69 -10.53 -11.06
N PRO A 172 -11.44 -11.42 -11.70
CA PRO A 172 -12.03 -12.64 -11.18
C PRO A 172 -10.96 -13.70 -10.95
N ALA A 173 -11.21 -14.59 -10.00
CA ALA A 173 -10.34 -15.73 -9.73
C ALA A 173 -11.16 -17.00 -9.54
N VAL A 174 -10.64 -18.13 -10.01
CA VAL A 174 -11.13 -19.44 -9.64
C VAL A 174 -10.53 -19.78 -8.28
N ASN A 175 -11.37 -20.04 -7.29
CA ASN A 175 -10.93 -20.44 -5.96
C ASN A 175 -10.28 -21.84 -5.99
N ILE A 176 -9.12 -21.99 -5.35
CA ILE A 176 -8.59 -23.30 -5.00
C ILE A 176 -8.89 -23.56 -3.53
N PRO A 177 -9.56 -24.67 -3.17
CA PRO A 177 -9.86 -25.03 -1.79
C PRO A 177 -8.59 -25.43 -1.01
N THR A 178 -7.78 -24.45 -0.64
CA THR A 178 -6.67 -24.56 0.33
C THR A 178 -7.09 -24.10 1.73
N ALA A 179 -6.21 -24.29 2.73
CA ALA A 179 -6.40 -23.81 4.10
C ALA A 179 -6.63 -22.29 4.16
N LYS A 180 -7.35 -21.84 5.20
CA LYS A 180 -7.59 -20.40 5.43
C LYS A 180 -6.28 -19.63 5.67
N ALA A 181 -5.36 -20.19 6.44
CA ALA A 181 -4.02 -19.65 6.57
C ALA A 181 -3.20 -20.00 5.32
N VAL A 182 -2.46 -19.03 4.79
CA VAL A 182 -1.63 -19.17 3.60
C VAL A 182 -0.20 -18.71 3.84
N LYS A 183 0.75 -19.32 3.14
CA LYS A 183 2.16 -18.92 3.13
C LYS A 183 2.50 -18.14 1.88
N LYS A 184 3.45 -17.22 1.97
CA LYS A 184 4.00 -16.50 0.82
C LYS A 184 4.41 -17.48 -0.28
N GLY A 185 4.02 -17.21 -1.51
CA GLY A 185 4.26 -18.06 -2.67
C GLY A 185 3.34 -19.28 -2.76
N GLN A 186 2.42 -19.50 -1.83
CA GLN A 186 1.42 -20.55 -1.94
C GLN A 186 0.36 -20.18 -2.98
N VAL A 187 -0.09 -21.15 -3.77
CA VAL A 187 -1.18 -20.95 -4.73
C VAL A 187 -2.50 -20.74 -3.97
N VAL A 188 -3.15 -19.60 -4.22
CA VAL A 188 -4.43 -19.20 -3.59
C VAL A 188 -5.61 -19.23 -4.55
N GLY A 189 -5.33 -19.26 -5.85
CA GLY A 189 -6.35 -19.24 -6.89
C GLY A 189 -5.78 -19.51 -8.27
N ARG A 190 -6.66 -19.50 -9.27
CA ARG A 190 -6.29 -19.47 -10.68
C ARG A 190 -7.01 -18.35 -11.39
N VAL A 191 -6.46 -17.90 -12.51
CA VAL A 191 -7.12 -16.93 -13.40
C VAL A 191 -8.37 -17.55 -14.02
N SER A 192 -9.46 -16.79 -14.02
CA SER A 192 -10.70 -17.17 -14.70
C SER A 192 -10.65 -16.88 -16.20
N SER A 193 -11.53 -17.52 -16.98
CA SER A 193 -11.81 -17.10 -18.36
C SER A 193 -12.74 -15.87 -18.44
N THR A 194 -13.38 -15.50 -17.33
CA THR A 194 -14.28 -14.34 -17.25
C THR A 194 -13.50 -13.03 -17.32
N THR A 195 -13.99 -12.05 -18.07
CA THR A 195 -13.40 -10.70 -18.15
C THR A 195 -14.10 -9.71 -17.22
N VAL A 196 -13.37 -8.69 -16.78
CA VAL A 196 -13.85 -7.60 -15.93
C VAL A 196 -14.33 -6.44 -16.78
N SER A 197 -15.62 -6.47 -17.17
CA SER A 197 -16.24 -5.45 -18.03
C SER A 197 -16.03 -3.99 -17.58
N GLU A 198 -15.84 -3.76 -16.28
CA GLU A 198 -15.58 -2.47 -15.66
C GLU A 198 -14.16 -1.96 -15.86
N ALA A 199 -13.20 -2.88 -16.01
CA ALA A 199 -11.77 -2.58 -16.14
C ALA A 199 -11.27 -2.76 -17.58
N GLY A 200 -12.06 -3.37 -18.47
CA GLY A 200 -11.73 -3.63 -19.88
C GLY A 200 -11.89 -5.11 -20.24
N ASP A 201 -11.10 -5.59 -21.18
CA ASP A 201 -11.02 -7.00 -21.60
C ASP A 201 -9.98 -7.79 -20.79
N TYR A 202 -9.77 -7.43 -19.52
CA TYR A 202 -8.85 -8.10 -18.61
C TYR A 202 -9.56 -9.24 -17.88
N ASN A 203 -8.93 -10.42 -17.82
CA ASN A 203 -9.46 -11.58 -17.11
C ASN A 203 -8.84 -11.80 -15.72
N LEU A 204 -7.95 -10.89 -15.31
CA LEU A 204 -7.51 -10.71 -13.94
C LEU A 204 -7.27 -9.23 -13.67
N VAL A 205 -7.72 -8.77 -12.52
CA VAL A 205 -7.47 -7.45 -11.95
C VAL A 205 -7.00 -7.67 -10.52
N VAL A 206 -5.83 -7.10 -10.21
CA VAL A 206 -5.19 -7.18 -8.91
C VAL A 206 -5.21 -5.79 -8.28
N GLY A 207 -5.65 -5.71 -7.01
CA GLY A 207 -5.61 -4.49 -6.23
C GLY A 207 -5.18 -4.75 -4.81
N ALA A 208 -4.54 -3.78 -4.19
CA ALA A 208 -4.16 -3.82 -2.79
C ALA A 208 -4.88 -2.69 -2.03
N ALA A 209 -5.36 -2.98 -0.83
CA ALA A 209 -6.10 -2.04 0.01
C ALA A 209 -5.58 -2.05 1.45
N VAL A 210 -5.77 -0.94 2.15
CA VAL A 210 -5.34 -0.71 3.54
C VAL A 210 -6.54 -0.23 4.36
N THR A 211 -6.78 -0.82 5.54
CA THR A 211 -8.02 -0.56 6.31
C THR A 211 -7.79 0.10 7.67
N SER A 212 -6.59 0.01 8.24
CA SER A 212 -6.24 0.59 9.55
C SER A 212 -4.78 1.06 9.53
N ILE A 213 -4.48 2.26 10.05
CA ILE A 213 -3.25 3.00 9.73
C ILE A 213 -2.22 2.98 10.85
N THR A 214 -0.98 2.59 10.52
CA THR A 214 0.23 3.44 10.63
C THR A 214 0.92 3.47 9.27
N ALA A 215 1.01 4.65 8.65
CA ALA A 215 1.20 4.86 7.20
C ALA A 215 2.57 4.54 6.54
N PRO A 216 3.74 4.58 7.22
CA PRO A 216 5.02 4.50 6.51
C PRO A 216 5.37 3.11 5.95
N GLU A 217 5.18 2.06 6.77
CA GLU A 217 5.60 0.70 6.42
C GLU A 217 4.75 0.10 5.30
N ILE A 218 3.45 0.40 5.28
CA ILE A 218 2.55 -0.14 4.26
C ILE A 218 2.70 0.60 2.92
N LYS A 219 2.96 1.91 2.94
CA LYS A 219 3.34 2.64 1.71
C LYS A 219 4.60 2.03 1.09
N SER A 220 5.57 1.66 1.93
CA SER A 220 6.77 0.93 1.53
C SER A 220 6.50 -0.47 0.97
N PHE A 221 5.28 -1.02 1.09
CA PHE A 221 4.88 -2.27 0.44
C PHE A 221 4.07 -2.01 -0.83
N ILE A 222 3.07 -1.13 -0.77
CA ILE A 222 2.10 -0.91 -1.86
C ILE A 222 2.76 -0.34 -3.11
N GLU A 223 3.61 0.69 -2.96
CA GLU A 223 4.29 1.31 -4.10
C GLU A 223 5.18 0.29 -4.83
N PRO A 224 6.14 -0.39 -4.17
CA PRO A 224 6.96 -1.40 -4.85
C PRO A 224 6.16 -2.61 -5.32
N PHE A 225 5.05 -2.96 -4.66
CA PHE A 225 4.15 -4.00 -5.14
C PHE A 225 3.58 -3.64 -6.52
N TYR A 226 2.98 -2.45 -6.66
CA TYR A 226 2.45 -2.00 -7.94
C TYR A 226 3.55 -1.81 -8.99
N GLU A 227 4.71 -1.26 -8.62
CA GLU A 227 5.83 -1.14 -9.55
C GLU A 227 6.34 -2.51 -10.02
N SER A 228 6.37 -3.52 -9.14
CA SER A 228 6.78 -4.88 -9.51
C SER A 228 5.83 -5.55 -10.52
N LEU A 229 4.56 -5.13 -10.57
CA LEU A 229 3.54 -5.63 -11.50
C LEU A 229 3.55 -4.91 -12.86
N LEU A 230 4.24 -3.78 -12.94
CA LEU A 230 4.21 -2.86 -14.08
C LEU A 230 5.58 -2.68 -14.73
N ARG A 231 6.64 -3.16 -14.09
CA ARG A 231 8.02 -3.02 -14.56
C ARG A 231 8.11 -3.61 -15.96
N ARG A 232 8.46 -2.81 -16.98
CA ARG A 232 8.74 -3.32 -18.33
C ARG A 232 10.22 -3.64 -18.46
#